data_AF-A0A6N8HEB2-F1
#
_entry.id   AF-A0A6N8HEB2-F1
#
_cell.length_a   1.000
_cell.length_b   1.000
_cell.length_c   1.000
_cell.angle_alpha   90.00
_cell.angle_beta   90.00
_cell.angle_gamma   90.00
#
_symmetry.space_group_name_H-M   'P 1'
#
loop_
_entity.id
_entity.type
_entity.pdbx_description
1 polymer ?
#
loop_
_entity_poly.entity_id
_entity_poly.type
_entity_poly.pdbx_seq_one_letter_code
_entity_poly.pdbx_strand_id
1 'polypeptide(L)' 'MNTQEIELQQLPFSVNKKKLTALYVASGMTERQIRDGINTIIADNRKLPSDKPVNVQNIWNCEFMEFVDTYGLPKGYKK' A
#
# COMPACT_ATOMS: atom_id res chain seq x y z
N MET A 1 24.33 12.67 -20.11
CA MET A 1 23.21 12.34 -19.21
C MET A 1 23.07 10.84 -19.24
N ASN A 2 23.21 10.15 -18.10
CA ASN A 2 23.14 8.70 -18.04
C ASN A 2 21.66 8.29 -18.02
N THR A 3 21.13 7.92 -19.18
CA THR A 3 19.75 7.43 -19.32
C THR A 3 19.75 5.95 -18.96
N GLN A 4 19.86 5.64 -17.67
CA GLN A 4 19.56 4.28 -17.20
C GLN A 4 18.05 4.09 -17.36
N GLU A 5 17.65 3.21 -18.27
CA GLU A 5 16.29 2.71 -18.35
C GLU A 5 15.94 2.13 -16.97
N ILE A 6 15.04 2.79 -16.24
CA ILE A 6 14.55 2.27 -14.97
C ILE A 6 13.63 1.10 -15.33
N GLU A 7 14.14 -0.12 -15.24
CA GLU A 7 13.33 -1.32 -15.39
C GLU A 7 12.23 -1.31 -14.31
N LEU A 8 10.97 -1.19 -14.75
CA LEU A 8 9.82 -1.21 -13.85
C LEU A 8 9.58 -2.62 -13.32
N GLN A 9 9.44 -2.75 -12.00
CA GLN A 9 9.16 -4.00 -11.33
C GLN A 9 7.67 -4.36 -11.41
N GLN A 10 7.36 -5.65 -11.48
CA GLN A 10 5.98 -6.12 -11.40
C GLN A 10 5.42 -5.86 -9.99
N LEU A 11 4.21 -5.31 -9.91
CA LEU A 11 3.53 -5.12 -8.64
C LEU A 11 3.32 -6.50 -7.96
N PRO A 12 3.67 -6.63 -6.66
CA PRO A 12 3.44 -7.89 -5.94
C PRO A 12 1.95 -8.19 -5.80
N PHE A 13 1.58 -9.46 -5.69
CA PHE A 13 0.18 -9.85 -5.45
C PHE A 13 -0.37 -9.28 -4.13
N SER A 14 0.43 -9.24 -3.07
CA SER A 14 0.08 -8.56 -1.81
C SER A 14 1.35 -8.22 -1.03
N VAL A 15 1.19 -7.45 0.06
CA VAL A 15 2.28 -7.05 0.94
C VAL A 15 1.84 -7.05 2.40
N ASN A 16 2.79 -6.97 3.34
CA ASN A 16 2.47 -6.61 4.72
C ASN A 16 2.58 -5.08 4.91
N LYS A 17 2.11 -4.57 6.05
CA LYS A 17 2.16 -3.12 6.34
C LYS A 17 3.56 -2.53 6.25
N LYS A 18 4.58 -3.24 6.74
CA LYS A 18 5.98 -2.77 6.66
C LYS A 18 6.43 -2.53 5.22
N LYS A 19 6.13 -3.48 4.32
CA LYS A 19 6.48 -3.38 2.90
C LYS A 19 5.62 -2.33 2.18
N LEU A 20 4.33 -2.22 2.50
CA LEU A 20 3.49 -1.13 1.99
C LEU A 20 4.07 0.24 2.34
N THR A 21 4.45 0.45 3.61
CA THR A 21 5.08 1.70 4.05
C THR A 21 6.35 1.99 3.26
N ALA A 22 7.24 1.02 3.11
CA ALA A 22 8.48 1.21 2.36
C ALA A 22 8.24 1.63 0.89
N LEU A 23 7.23 1.04 0.23
CA LEU A 23 6.88 1.35 -1.17
C LEU A 23 6.40 2.80 -1.35
N TYR A 24 5.52 3.26 -0.47
CA TYR A 24 4.86 4.55 -0.62
C TYR A 24 5.62 5.71 0.02
N VAL A 25 6.48 5.44 1.02
CA VAL A 25 7.46 6.44 1.50
C VAL A 25 8.43 6.82 0.38
N ALA A 26 8.93 5.85 -0.39
CA ALA A 26 9.76 6.13 -1.57
C ALA A 26 9.00 6.89 -2.68
N SER A 27 7.66 6.88 -2.63
CA SER A 27 6.76 7.59 -3.52
C SER A 27 6.31 8.96 -2.97
N GLY A 28 6.82 9.38 -1.80
CA GLY A 28 6.56 10.69 -1.20
C GLY A 28 5.40 10.76 -0.20
N MET A 29 4.76 9.63 0.14
CA MET A 29 3.72 9.61 1.17
C MET A 29 4.32 9.53 2.58
N THR A 30 3.65 10.14 3.55
CA THR A 30 4.03 9.99 4.96
C THR A 30 3.54 8.65 5.52
N GLU A 31 4.26 8.10 6.51
CA GLU A 31 3.83 6.86 7.17
C GLU A 31 2.44 6.95 7.77
N ARG A 32 2.04 8.14 8.25
CA ARG A 32 0.71 8.38 8.80
C ARG A 32 -0.38 8.22 7.73
N GLN A 33 -0.21 8.83 6.57
CA GLN A 33 -1.17 8.68 5.46
C GLN A 33 -1.31 7.23 5.03
N ILE A 34 -0.19 6.50 4.94
CA ILE A 34 -0.18 5.09 4.55
C ILE A 34 -0.92 4.26 5.60
N ARG A 35 -0.63 4.48 6.89
CA ARG A 35 -1.24 3.77 8.01
C ARG A 35 -2.74 4.03 8.07
N ASP A 36 -3.16 5.29 7.98
CA ASP A 36 -4.56 5.69 8.07
C ASP A 36 -5.33 5.10 6.87
N GLY A 37 -4.82 5.25 5.65
CA GLY A 37 -5.46 4.71 4.45
C GLY A 37 -5.61 3.19 4.47
N ILE A 38 -4.55 2.44 4.77
CA ILE A 38 -4.64 0.98 4.76
C ILE A 38 -5.51 0.44 5.91
N ASN A 39 -5.53 1.11 7.06
CA ASN A 39 -6.38 0.71 8.17
C ASN A 39 -7.86 0.94 7.87
N THR A 40 -8.21 2.05 7.21
CA THR A 40 -9.58 2.30 6.75
C THR A 40 -10.03 1.21 5.79
N ILE A 41 -9.23 0.90 4.76
CA ILE A 41 -9.54 -0.14 3.78
C ILE A 41 -9.71 -1.52 4.44
N ILE A 42 -8.82 -1.89 5.38
CA ILE A 42 -8.93 -3.15 6.11
C ILE A 42 -10.20 -3.19 6.96
N ALA A 43 -10.51 -2.09 7.68
CA ALA A 43 -11.70 -2.02 8.52
C ALA A 43 -12.99 -2.18 7.70
N ASP A 44 -13.06 -1.52 6.53
CA ASP A 44 -14.21 -1.54 5.65
C ASP A 44 -14.40 -2.90 4.95
N ASN A 45 -13.32 -3.52 4.47
CA ASN A 45 -13.34 -4.82 3.82
C ASN A 45 -13.67 -5.94 4.80
N ARG A 46 -13.11 -5.90 6.02
CA ARG A 46 -13.28 -6.96 7.03
C ARG A 46 -14.43 -6.70 8.01
N LYS A 47 -15.16 -5.59 7.85
CA LYS A 47 -16.25 -5.16 8.74
C LYS A 47 -15.80 -5.11 10.21
N LEU A 48 -14.60 -4.56 10.44
CA LEU A 48 -14.07 -4.41 11.79
C LEU A 48 -14.82 -3.30 12.54
N PRO A 49 -14.95 -3.40 13.87
CA PRO A 49 -15.53 -2.32 14.67
C PRO A 49 -14.72 -1.02 14.54
N SER A 50 -15.41 0.09 14.28
CA SER A 50 -14.81 1.42 14.08
C SER A 50 -14.20 2.03 15.34
N ASP A 51 -14.58 1.52 16.51
CA ASP A 51 -14.12 1.95 17.83
C ASP A 51 -12.82 1.26 18.27
N LYS A 52 -12.32 0.27 17.51
CA LYS A 52 -11.16 -0.53 17.89
C LYS A 52 -9.97 -0.31 16.94
N PRO A 53 -8.73 -0.35 17.46
CA PRO A 53 -7.53 -0.30 16.62
C PRO A 53 -7.46 -1.47 15.63
N VAL A 54 -7.05 -1.17 14.39
CA VAL A 54 -6.83 -2.18 13.34
C VAL A 54 -5.44 -2.82 13.50
N ASN A 55 -5.38 -3.86 14.33
CA ASN A 55 -4.15 -4.62 14.63
C ASN A 55 -3.88 -5.77 13.65
N VAL A 56 -4.13 -5.54 12.35
CA VAL A 56 -3.88 -6.50 11.28
C VAL A 56 -2.48 -6.29 10.69
N GLN A 57 -1.69 -7.35 10.56
CA GLN A 57 -0.34 -7.29 9.97
C GLN A 57 -0.32 -7.63 8.48
N ASN A 58 -1.14 -8.60 8.06
CA ASN A 58 -1.24 -9.09 6.69
C ASN A 58 -2.36 -8.39 5.93
N ILE A 59 -2.02 -7.78 4.80
CA ILE A 59 -2.97 -7.13 3.90
C ILE A 59 -3.41 -8.16 2.86
N TRP A 60 -4.72 -8.35 2.69
CA TRP A 60 -5.27 -9.18 1.64
C TRP A 60 -5.04 -8.54 0.28
N ASN A 61 -5.01 -9.35 -0.79
CA ASN A 61 -4.81 -8.83 -2.14
C ASN A 61 -5.85 -7.76 -2.50
N CYS A 62 -7.14 -7.97 -2.19
CA CYS A 62 -8.18 -6.97 -2.48
C CYS A 62 -7.90 -5.63 -1.76
N GLU A 63 -7.54 -5.66 -0.49
CA GLU A 63 -7.19 -4.46 0.30
C GLU A 63 -5.95 -3.75 -0.26
N PHE A 64 -4.95 -4.52 -0.69
CA PHE A 64 -3.75 -3.97 -1.29
C PHE A 64 -4.05 -3.33 -2.64
N MET A 65 -4.82 -4.00 -3.50
CA MET A 65 -5.20 -3.48 -4.81
C MET A 65 -6.08 -2.23 -4.68
N GLU A 66 -7.00 -2.19 -3.72
CA GLU A 66 -7.81 -1.01 -3.41
C GLU A 66 -6.94 0.17 -2.96
N PHE A 67 -5.92 -0.08 -2.14
CA PHE A 67 -4.95 0.96 -1.76
C PHE A 67 -4.19 1.49 -3.00
N VAL A 68 -3.75 0.60 -3.88
CA VAL A 68 -3.07 0.96 -5.13
C VAL A 68 -3.98 1.73 -6.09
N ASP A 69 -5.26 1.37 -6.17
CA ASP A 69 -6.24 2.07 -6.99
C ASP A 69 -6.57 3.47 -6.43
N THR A 70 -6.56 3.61 -5.09
CA THR A 70 -6.83 4.88 -4.39
C THR A 70 -5.65 5.85 -4.46
N TYR A 71 -4.42 5.36 -4.25
CA TYR A 71 -3.23 6.20 -4.11
C TYR A 71 -2.28 6.14 -5.32
N GLY A 72 -2.61 5.34 -6.34
CA GLY A 72 -1.78 5.11 -7.51
C GLY A 72 -0.70 4.05 -7.30
N LEU A 73 0.01 3.71 -8.38
CA LEU A 73 1.12 2.76 -8.33
C LEU A 73 2.31 3.33 -7.57
N PRO A 74 3.00 2.51 -6.75
CA PRO A 74 4.24 2.93 -6.13
C PRO A 74 5.32 3.17 -7.19
N LYS A 75 6.22 4.12 -6.93
CA LYS A 75 7.30 4.50 -7.85
C LYS A 75 8.15 3.28 -8.23
N GLY A 76 8.37 3.11 -9.54
CA GLY A 76 9.16 2.00 -10.08
C GLY A 76 8.39 0.70 -10.29
N TYR A 77 7.06 0.71 -10.16
CA TYR A 77 6.21 -0.47 -10.38
C TYR A 77 5.24 -0.32 -11.55
N LYS A 78 4.87 -1.46 -12.15
CA LYS A 78 3.82 -1.62 -13.17
C LYS A 78 2.81 -2.69 -12.75
N LYS A 79 1.57 -2.59 -13.25
CA LYS A 79 0.53 -3.62 -13.11
C LYS A 79 0.70 -4.71 -14.15
#